data_AF-A0A0M8MIN0-F1
#
_entry.id   AF-A0A0M8MIN0-F1
#
_cell.length_a   1.000
_cell.length_b   1.000
_cell.length_c   1.000
_cell.angle_alpha   90.00
_cell.angle_beta   90.00
_cell.angle_gamma   90.00
#
_symmetry.space_group_name_H-M   'P 1'
#
loop_
_entity.id
_entity.type
_entity.pdbx_description
1 polymer ?
#
loop_
_entity_poly.entity_id
_entity_poly.type
_entity_poly.pdbx_seq_one_letter_code
_entity_poly.pdbx_strand_id
1 'polypeptide(L)' 'MTRYQTITTLGDSFLSLMGKGIIPVHLLDWKVYYEAYLKEAQNLHTKYTGRQKTMAATIVADEFDISRRTMFNIIAFMEG' A
#
# COMPACT_ATOMS: atom_id res chain seq x y z
N MET A 1 -8.71 -9.58 -9.26
CA MET A 1 -7.72 -8.53 -9.55
C MET A 1 -7.91 -7.47 -8.47
N THR A 2 -6.90 -7.21 -7.65
CA THR A 2 -7.02 -6.21 -6.57
C THR A 2 -6.87 -4.81 -7.14
N ARG A 3 -7.36 -3.78 -6.44
CA ARG A 3 -7.14 -2.38 -6.84
C ARG A 3 -5.67 -2.05 -7.01
N TYR A 4 -4.80 -2.56 -6.14
CA TYR A 4 -3.35 -2.44 -6.32
C TYR A 4 -2.89 -3.00 -7.67
N GLN A 5 -3.34 -4.20 -8.05
CA GLN A 5 -3.00 -4.76 -9.36
C GLN A 5 -3.50 -3.88 -10.50
N THR A 6 -4.74 -3.38 -10.45
CA THR A 6 -5.26 -2.45 -11.45
C THR A 6 -4.42 -1.18 -11.56
N ILE A 7 -4.08 -0.56 -10.43
CA ILE A 7 -3.22 0.64 -10.37
C ILE A 7 -1.85 0.34 -11.00
N THR A 8 -1.24 -0.79 -10.65
CA THR A 8 0.07 -1.19 -11.20
C THR A 8 -0.01 -1.48 -12.70
N THR A 9 -1.12 -2.05 -13.18
CA THR A 9 -1.31 -2.36 -14.62
C THR A 9 -1.52 -1.09 -15.45
N LEU A 10 -2.03 0.00 -14.85
CA LEU A 10 -2.17 1.28 -15.54
C LEU A 10 -0.82 1.93 -15.91
N GLY A 11 0.26 1.60 -15.20
CA GLY A 11 1.61 2.13 -15.48
C GLY A 11 1.62 3.66 -15.66
N ASP A 12 2.17 4.14 -16.77
CA ASP A 12 2.25 5.58 -17.08
C ASP A 12 0.88 6.26 -17.22
N SER A 13 -0.18 5.50 -17.56
CA SER A 13 -1.54 6.04 -17.62
C SER A 13 -2.02 6.49 -16.25
N PHE A 14 -1.54 5.88 -15.16
CA PHE A 14 -1.88 6.30 -13.80
C PHE A 14 -1.44 7.75 -13.54
N LEU A 15 -0.20 8.09 -13.89
CA LEU A 15 0.34 9.45 -13.76
C LEU A 15 -0.43 10.45 -14.63
N SER A 16 -0.76 10.06 -15.87
CA SER A 16 -1.56 10.89 -16.78
C SER A 16 -2.97 11.17 -16.24
N LEU A 17 -3.64 10.15 -15.70
CA LEU A 17 -4.97 10.27 -15.11
C LEU A 17 -4.96 11.10 -13.82
N MET A 18 -3.89 11.02 -13.01
CA MET A 18 -3.69 11.91 -11.86
C MET A 18 -3.49 13.36 -12.31
N GLY A 19 -2.63 13.60 -13.31
CA GLY A 19 -2.40 14.95 -13.86
C GLY A 19 -3.65 15.60 -14.45
N LYS A 20 -4.60 14.79 -14.92
CA LYS A 20 -5.92 15.23 -15.41
C LYS A 20 -6.98 15.37 -14.31
N GLY A 21 -6.65 15.07 -13.05
CA GLY A 21 -7.58 15.14 -11.92
C GLY A 21 -8.63 14.02 -11.90
N ILE A 22 -8.48 12.99 -12.72
CA ILE A 22 -9.40 11.83 -12.75
C ILE A 22 -9.12 10.90 -11.57
N ILE A 23 -7.83 10.73 -11.24
CA ILE A 23 -7.40 9.94 -10.09
C ILE A 23 -6.93 10.88 -8.98
N PRO A 24 -7.40 10.70 -7.73
CA PRO A 24 -6.91 11.47 -6.60
C PRO A 24 -5.42 11.27 -6.33
N VAL A 25 -4.70 12.36 -6.08
CA VAL A 25 -3.24 12.36 -5.87
C VAL A 25 -2.82 11.49 -4.68
N HIS A 26 -3.63 11.45 -3.61
CA HIS A 26 -3.34 10.64 -2.42
C HIS A 26 -3.27 9.12 -2.71
N LEU A 27 -3.79 8.65 -3.85
CA LEU A 27 -3.62 7.24 -4.24
C LEU A 27 -2.17 6.91 -4.59
N LEU A 28 -1.35 7.90 -4.98
CA LEU A 28 0.08 7.71 -5.15
C LEU A 28 0.74 7.40 -3.79
N ASP A 29 0.44 8.20 -2.76
CA ASP A 29 0.95 7.98 -1.41
C ASP A 29 0.52 6.60 -0.89
N TRP A 30 -0.75 6.26 -1.08
CA TRP A 30 -1.28 4.96 -0.66
C TRP A 30 -0.62 3.79 -1.37
N LYS A 31 -0.31 3.93 -2.66
CA LYS A 31 0.45 2.93 -3.42
C LYS A 31 1.84 2.73 -2.81
N VAL A 32 2.55 3.82 -2.51
CA VAL A 32 3.88 3.77 -1.89
C VAL A 32 3.82 3.08 -0.52
N TYR A 33 2.86 3.44 0.33
CA TYR A 33 2.71 2.82 1.66
C TYR A 33 2.36 1.33 1.56
N TYR A 34 1.50 0.97 0.60
CA TYR A 34 1.14 -0.43 0.37
C TYR A 34 2.32 -1.27 -0.15
N GLU A 35 3.16 -0.71 -1.04
CA GLU A 35 4.38 -1.37 -1.51
C GLU A 35 5.39 -1.58 -0.38
N ALA A 36 5.57 -0.58 0.49
CA ALA A 36 6.40 -0.70 1.69
C ALA A 36 5.86 -1.80 2.62
N TYR A 37 4.54 -1.86 2.83
CA TYR A 37 3.88 -2.93 3.58
C TYR A 37 4.12 -4.32 2.98
N LEU A 38 4.01 -4.48 1.65
CA LEU A 38 4.29 -5.77 1.00
C LEU A 38 5.73 -6.21 1.23
N LYS A 39 6.68 -5.28 1.09
CA LYS A 39 8.11 -5.53 1.33
C LYS A 39 8.36 -5.95 2.79
N GLU A 40 7.79 -5.23 3.75
CA GLU A 40 7.99 -5.53 5.16
C GLU A 40 7.30 -6.82 5.59
N ALA A 41 6.10 -7.10 5.07
CA ALA A 41 5.43 -8.37 5.26
C ALA A 41 6.27 -9.54 4.72
N GLN A 42 6.93 -9.37 3.56
CA GLN A 42 7.85 -10.36 3.02
C GLN A 42 9.10 -10.55 3.90
N ASN A 43 9.72 -9.45 4.36
CA ASN A 43 10.87 -9.48 5.27
C ASN A 43 10.56 -10.25 6.56
N LEU A 44 9.40 -9.98 7.16
CA LEU A 44 8.97 -10.64 8.39
C LEU A 44 8.61 -12.10 8.15
N HIS A 45 8.05 -12.44 6.98
CA HIS A 45 7.76 -13.82 6.62
C HIS A 45 9.04 -14.67 6.49
N THR A 46 10.14 -14.08 6.01
CA THR A 46 11.45 -14.77 5.97
C THR A 46 12.06 -14.94 7.36
N LYS A 47 11.83 -13.99 8.28
CA LYS A 47 12.40 -14.03 9.64
C LYS A 47 11.60 -14.86 10.64
N TYR A 48 10.29 -14.98 10.45
CA TYR A 48 9.38 -15.60 11.41
C TYR A 48 8.38 -16.55 10.73
N THR A 49 8.11 -17.68 11.36
CA THR A 49 7.02 -18.59 10.97
C THR A 49 5.67 -18.06 11.45
N GLY A 50 4.91 -17.40 10.56
CA GLY A 50 3.54 -16.96 10.86
C GLY A 50 3.02 -15.80 10.01
N ARG A 51 1.73 -15.45 10.19
CA ARG A 51 1.11 -14.27 9.55
C ARG A 51 1.49 -13.00 10.30
N GLN A 52 2.54 -12.32 9.85
CA GLN A 52 3.03 -11.07 10.43
C GLN A 52 2.42 -9.80 9.79
N LYS A 53 1.25 -9.92 9.16
CA LYS A 53 0.58 -8.79 8.46
C LYS A 53 0.32 -7.59 9.38
N THR A 54 -0.17 -7.83 10.60
CA THR A 54 -0.45 -6.77 11.58
C THR A 54 0.83 -6.06 12.05
N MET A 55 1.92 -6.81 12.18
CA MET A 55 3.23 -6.26 12.56
C MET A 55 3.80 -5.41 11.44
N ALA A 56 3.80 -5.92 10.20
CA ALA A 56 4.22 -5.15 9.02
C ALA A 56 3.42 -3.85 8.88
N ALA A 57 2.09 -3.90 9.05
CA ALA A 57 1.25 -2.72 8.99
C ALA A 57 1.57 -1.70 10.10
N THR A 58 1.97 -2.16 11.29
CA THR A 58 2.37 -1.27 12.39
C THR A 58 3.70 -0.59 12.11
N ILE A 59 4.70 -1.37 11.67
CA ILE A 59 6.04 -0.85 11.34
C ILE A 59 5.95 0.23 10.25
N VAL A 60 5.20 -0.05 9.19
CA VAL A 60 5.06 0.89 8.07
C VAL A 60 4.23 2.12 8.47
N ALA A 61 3.22 1.96 9.31
CA ALA A 61 2.48 3.11 9.84
C ALA A 61 3.41 4.06 10.63
N ASP A 62 4.29 3.51 11.45
CA ASP A 62 5.26 4.28 12.23
C ASP A 62 6.36 4.89 11.31
N GLU A 63 6.81 4.17 10.28
CA GLU A 63 7.81 4.66 9.30
C GLU A 63 7.34 5.89 8.53
N PHE A 64 6.06 5.93 8.15
CA PHE A 64 5.48 7.03 7.38
C PHE A 64 4.74 8.07 8.23
N ASP A 65 4.82 7.98 9.56
CA ASP A 65 4.12 8.87 10.52
C ASP A 65 2.60 8.97 10.25
N ILE A 66 1.97 7.84 9.95
CA ILE A 66 0.52 7.74 9.75
C ILE A 66 -0.12 6.89 10.84
N SER A 67 -1.40 7.14 11.12
CA SER A 67 -2.12 6.30 12.08
C SER A 67 -2.21 4.85 11.57
N ARG A 68 -2.09 3.87 12.48
CA ARG A 68 -2.34 2.46 12.16
C ARG A 68 -3.69 2.23 11.50
N ARG A 69 -4.71 2.99 11.92
CA ARG A 69 -6.05 2.94 11.29
C ARG A 69 -6.00 3.35 9.82
N THR A 70 -5.24 4.40 9.49
CA THR A 70 -5.00 4.82 8.11
C THR A 70 -4.34 3.69 7.33
N MET A 71 -3.29 3.08 7.88
CA MET A 71 -2.60 1.97 7.20
C MET A 71 -3.53 0.77 6.94
N PHE A 72 -4.36 0.38 7.92
CA PHE A 72 -5.35 -0.69 7.71
C PHE A 72 -6.40 -0.34 6.66
N ASN A 73 -6.86 0.90 6.62
CA ASN A 73 -7.78 1.35 5.57
C ASN A 73 -7.14 1.28 4.19
N ILE A 74 -5.86 1.64 4.08
CA ILE A 74 -5.09 1.55 2.82
C ILE A 74 -4.96 0.09 2.39
N ILE A 75 -4.59 -0.81 3.29
CA ILE A 75 -4.51 -2.25 3.01
C ILE A 75 -5.86 -2.78 2.52
N ALA A 76 -6.95 -2.48 3.23
CA ALA A 76 -8.28 -2.91 2.86
C ALA A 76 -8.73 -2.33 1.50
N PHE A 77 -8.36 -1.07 1.20
CA PHE A 77 -8.62 -0.45 -0.09
C PHE A 77 -7.85 -1.15 -1.22
N MET A 78 -6.58 -1.47 -0.99
CA MET A 78 -5.68 -2.03 -2.01
C MET A 78 -5.90 -3.52 -2.28
N GLU A 79 -6.32 -4.28 -1.26
CA GLU A 79 -6.66 -5.72 -1.38
C GLU A 79 -8.06 -5.95 -1.97
N GLY A 80 -8.97 -4.98 -1.86
CA GLY A 80 -10.32 -5.02 -2.45
C GLY A 80 -10.40 -4.52 -3.88
#